data_AF-A0A2N6CKA9-F1
#
_entry.id   AF-A0A2N6CKA9-F1
#
_cell.length_a   1.000
_cell.length_b   1.000
_cell.length_c   1.000
_cell.angle_alpha   90.00
_cell.angle_beta   90.00
_cell.angle_gamma   90.00
#
_symmetry.space_group_name_H-M   'P 1'
#
loop_
_entity.id
_entity.type
_entity.pdbx_description
1 polymer ?
#
loop_
_entity_poly.entity_id
_entity_poly.type
_entity_poly.pdbx_seq_one_letter_code
_entity_poly.pdbx_strand_id
1 'polypeptide(L)' 'YVGRLHADGHATVGLERIGRDHPLASISLTDNVIQFATRRYCDNPLIVRGPGAGPDVTAAGVFADLLRLASYLGAAL' A
#
# COMPACT_ATOMS: atom_id res chain seq x y z
N TYR A 1 5.05 -12.78 5.00
CA TYR A 1 6.29 -11.98 4.94
C TYR A 1 5.93 -10.52 5.16
N VAL A 2 6.80 -9.76 5.80
CA VAL A 2 6.64 -8.32 6.03
C VAL A 2 7.80 -7.59 5.35
N GLY A 3 7.47 -6.53 4.62
CA GLY A 3 8.43 -5.53 4.17
C GLY A 3 8.33 -4.30 5.07
N ARG A 4 9.47 -3.74 5.47
CA ARG A 4 9.54 -2.54 6.31
C ARG A 4 10.48 -1.53 5.67
N LEU A 5 10.05 -0.28 5.59
CA LEU A 5 10.87 0.86 5.20
C LEU A 5 10.91 1.85 6.36
N HIS A 6 12.12 2.19 6.79
CA HIS A 6 12.36 3.18 7.84
C HIS A 6 12.61 4.56 7.23
N ALA A 7 12.38 5.61 8.02
CA ALA A 7 12.52 7.00 7.56
C ALA A 7 13.97 7.39 7.20
N ASP A 8 14.95 6.63 7.69
CA ASP A 8 16.37 6.75 7.34
C ASP A 8 16.72 6.06 6.00
N GLY A 9 15.73 5.47 5.31
CA GLY A 9 15.90 4.79 4.03
C GLY A 9 16.26 3.31 4.15
N HIS A 10 16.42 2.75 5.35
CA HIS A 10 16.69 1.34 5.51
C HIS A 10 15.45 0.49 5.22
N ALA A 11 15.61 -0.54 4.39
CA ALA A 11 14.54 -1.44 3.98
C ALA A 11 14.86 -2.90 4.32
N THR A 12 13.87 -3.64 4.81
CA THR A 12 13.98 -5.09 5.07
C THR A 12 12.79 -5.83 4.51
N VAL A 13 13.00 -7.10 4.16
CA VAL A 13 11.95 -8.05 3.79
C VAL A 13 12.25 -9.38 4.46
N GLY A 14 11.28 -9.94 5.18
CA GLY A 14 11.49 -11.18 5.89
C GLY A 14 10.25 -11.74 6.56
N LEU A 15 10.43 -12.88 7.24
CA LEU A 15 9.42 -13.41 8.14
C LEU A 15 9.56 -12.66 9.49
N GLU A 16 8.51 -11.98 9.91
CA GLU A 16 8.49 -11.21 11.15
C GLU A 16 7.35 -11.71 12.04
N ARG A 17 7.59 -11.80 13.35
CA ARG A 17 6.55 -12.11 14.32
C ARG A 17 5.80 -10.83 14.66
N ILE A 18 4.51 -10.81 14.39
CA ILE A 18 3.60 -9.70 14.71
C ILE A 18 2.57 -10.13 15.76
N GLY A 19 2.06 -9.18 16.54
CA GLY A 19 0.97 -9.42 17.48
C GLY A 19 -0.34 -9.79 16.76
N ARG A 20 -1.26 -10.46 17.46
CA ARG A 20 -2.57 -10.84 16.88
C ARG A 20 -3.42 -9.63 16.50
N ASP A 21 -3.31 -8.55 17.26
CA ASP A 21 -4.05 -7.32 17.02
C ASP A 21 -3.34 -6.40 16.01
N HIS A 22 -2.21 -6.83 15.44
CA HIS A 22 -1.49 -6.05 14.44
C HIS A 22 -2.31 -5.98 13.13
N PRO A 23 -2.42 -4.83 12.44
CA PRO A 23 -3.21 -4.72 11.20
C PRO A 23 -2.87 -5.78 10.14
N LEU A 24 -1.58 -6.05 9.95
CA LEU A 24 -1.07 -7.10 9.05
C LEU A 24 -1.46 -8.53 9.43
N ALA A 25 -1.88 -8.79 10.68
CA ALA A 25 -2.32 -10.12 11.12
C ALA A 25 -3.73 -10.46 10.60
N SER A 26 -4.48 -9.45 10.15
CA SER A 26 -5.87 -9.60 9.67
C SER A 26 -6.00 -9.67 8.14
N ILE A 27 -4.91 -9.92 7.42
CA ILE A 27 -4.90 -10.05 5.95
C ILE A 27 -5.80 -11.22 5.51
N SER A 28 -6.59 -10.99 4.46
CA SER A 28 -7.51 -11.97 3.87
C SER A 28 -7.07 -12.26 2.44
N LEU A 29 -6.97 -13.55 2.09
CA LEU A 29 -6.66 -14.01 0.72
C LEU A 29 -5.43 -13.31 0.12
N THR A 30 -5.65 -12.53 -0.95
CA THR A 30 -4.66 -11.84 -1.77
C THR A 30 -4.58 -10.34 -1.46
N ASP A 31 -5.13 -9.90 -0.34
CA ASP A 31 -5.04 -8.51 0.07
C ASP A 31 -3.59 -8.11 0.33
N ASN A 32 -3.18 -7.00 -0.27
CA ASN A 32 -2.02 -6.26 0.20
C ASN A 32 -2.47 -5.29 1.30
N VAL A 33 -1.71 -5.23 2.38
CA VAL A 33 -1.91 -4.26 3.46
C VAL A 33 -0.61 -3.49 3.65
N ILE A 34 -0.73 -2.16 3.63
CA ILE A 34 0.38 -1.23 3.86
C ILE A 34 0.00 -0.32 5.02
N GLN A 35 0.89 -0.20 5.99
CA GLN A 35 0.73 0.66 7.15
C GLN A 35 1.74 1.82 7.06
N PHE A 36 1.25 3.04 7.12
CA PHE A 36 2.06 4.26 7.14
C PHE A 36 2.04 4.86 8.55
N ALA A 37 3.18 4.77 9.24
CA ALA A 37 3.44 5.52 10.45
C ALA A 37 4.21 6.79 10.09
N THR A 38 3.64 7.96 10.36
CA THR A 38 4.25 9.26 10.06
C THR A 38 4.10 10.19 11.25
N ARG A 39 4.77 11.35 11.24
CA ARG A 39 4.59 12.36 12.30
C ARG A 39 3.14 12.82 12.49
N ARG A 40 2.33 12.84 11.42
CA ARG A 40 0.90 13.22 11.49
C ARG A 40 -0.02 12.05 11.85
N TYR A 41 0.43 10.82 11.59
CA TYR A 41 -0.28 9.58 11.86
C TYR A 41 0.56 8.72 12.82
N CYS A 42 0.98 9.32 13.95
CA CYS A 42 1.85 8.65 14.92
C CYS A 42 1.05 7.79 15.91
N ASP A 43 -0.10 8.28 16.34
CA ASP A 43 -0.95 7.58 17.33
C ASP A 43 -1.91 6.59 16.66
N ASN A 44 -2.35 6.92 15.44
CA ASN A 44 -3.21 6.08 14.63
C ASN A 44 -2.66 5.97 13.20
N PRO A 45 -1.81 4.97 12.90
CA PRO A 45 -1.21 4.79 11.59
C PRO A 45 -2.24 4.62 10.48
N LEU A 46 -1.97 5.19 9.30
CA LEU A 46 -2.83 5.02 8.13
C LEU A 46 -2.66 3.62 7.56
N ILE A 47 -3.76 2.88 7.41
CA ILE A 47 -3.77 1.54 6.83
C ILE A 47 -4.44 1.60 5.46
N VAL A 48 -3.72 1.17 4.42
CA VAL A 48 -4.26 0.97 3.08
C VAL A 48 -4.36 -0.51 2.82
N ARG A 49 -5.55 -0.98 2.45
CA ARG A 49 -5.86 -2.39 2.24
C ARG A 49 -6.70 -2.58 0.99
N GLY A 50 -6.42 -3.64 0.25
CA GLY A 50 -7.24 -4.10 -0.85
C GLY A 50 -6.55 -5.20 -1.67
N PRO A 51 -7.18 -5.67 -2.75
CA PRO A 51 -6.62 -6.72 -3.59
C PRO A 51 -5.24 -6.32 -4.11
N GLY A 52 -4.23 -7.14 -3.83
CA GLY A 52 -2.85 -6.88 -4.21
C GLY A 52 -2.46 -7.32 -5.61
N ALA A 53 -3.27 -8.20 -6.20
CA ALA A 53 -3.06 -8.77 -7.51
C ALA A 53 -4.39 -9.24 -8.11
N GLY A 54 -4.45 -9.23 -9.44
CA GLY A 54 -5.60 -9.67 -10.21
C GLY A 54 -5.67 -8.89 -11.53
N PRO A 55 -6.10 -9.51 -12.65
CA PRO A 55 -6.09 -8.84 -13.95
C PRO A 55 -6.82 -7.49 -13.94
N ASP A 56 -8.02 -7.46 -13.38
CA ASP A 56 -8.88 -6.26 -13.39
C ASP A 56 -8.34 -5.15 -12.48
N VAL A 57 -7.85 -5.50 -11.27
CA VAL A 57 -7.32 -4.51 -10.32
C VAL A 57 -5.99 -3.92 -10.80
N THR A 58 -5.15 -4.74 -11.44
CA THR A 58 -3.91 -4.26 -12.07
C THR A 58 -4.23 -3.36 -13.26
N ALA A 59 -5.17 -3.74 -14.12
CA ALA A 59 -5.58 -2.93 -15.27
C ALA A 59 -6.17 -1.57 -14.84
N ALA A 60 -7.00 -1.56 -13.80
CA ALA A 60 -7.55 -0.33 -13.22
C ALA A 60 -6.46 0.60 -12.69
N GLY A 61 -5.41 0.07 -12.04
CA GLY A 61 -4.26 0.84 -11.59
C GLY A 61 -3.52 1.52 -12.74
N VAL A 62 -3.19 0.76 -13.80
CA VAL A 62 -2.54 1.31 -15.00
C VAL A 62 -3.42 2.35 -15.69
N PHE A 63 -4.73 2.10 -15.79
CA PHE A 63 -5.66 3.03 -16.41
C PHE A 63 -5.76 4.34 -15.62
N ALA A 64 -5.79 4.29 -14.30
CA ALA A 64 -5.78 5.48 -13.45
C ALA A 64 -4.52 6.33 -13.67
N ASP A 65 -3.35 5.71 -13.88
CA ASP A 65 -2.13 6.43 -14.20
C ASP A 65 -2.17 7.07 -15.61
N LEU A 66 -2.78 6.40 -16.59
CA LEU A 66 -3.02 6.99 -17.91
C LEU A 66 -3.93 8.24 -17.83
N LEU A 67 -5.01 8.17 -17.04
CA LEU A 67 -5.89 9.32 -16.82
C LEU A 67 -5.13 10.48 -16.16
N ARG A 68 -4.33 10.19 -15.12
CA ARG A 68 -3.49 11.21 -14.48
C ARG A 68 -2.54 11.86 -15.48
N LEU A 69 -1.83 11.05 -16.29
CA LEU A 69 -0.92 11.56 -17.32
C LEU A 69 -1.65 12.43 -18.34
N ALA A 70 -2.83 12.01 -18.82
CA ALA A 70 -3.63 12.80 -19.73
C ALA A 70 -4.05 14.14 -19.11
N SER A 71 -4.50 14.16 -17.84
CA SER A 71 -4.78 15.41 -17.12
C SER A 71 -3.53 16.31 -17.03
N TYR A 72 -2.38 15.75 -16.67
CA TYR A 72 -1.12 16.50 -16.54
C TYR A 72 -0.67 17.12 -17.86
N LEU A 73 -0.94 16.46 -18.99
CA LEU A 73 -0.57 16.91 -20.33
C LEU A 73 -1.63 17.81 -20.99
N GLY A 74 -2.69 18.18 -20.27
CA GLY A 74 -3.70 19.13 -20.72
C GLY A 74 -4.84 18.52 -21.54
N ALA A 75 -5.05 17.21 -21.48
CA ALA A 75 -6.29 16.62 -21.99
C ALA A 75 -7.48 17.10 -21.14
N ALA A 76 -8.54 17.57 -21.81
CA ALA A 76 -9.82 17.79 -21.15
C ALA A 76 -10.43 16.42 -20.84
N LEU A 77 -10.29 15.99 -19.58
CA LEU A 77 -10.91 14.77 -19.04
C LEU A 77 -12.29 15.08 -18.46
#